data_AF-A0A5J4V7H5-F1
#
_entry.id   AF-A0A5J4V7H5-F1
#
_cell.length_a   1.000
_cell.length_b   1.000
_cell.length_c   1.000
_cell.angle_alpha   90.00
_cell.angle_beta   90.00
_cell.angle_gamma   90.00
#
_symmetry.space_group_name_H-M   'P 1'
#
loop_
_entity.id
_entity.type
_entity.pdbx_description
1 polymer ?
#
loop_
_entity_poly.entity_id
_entity_poly.type
_entity_poly.pdbx_seq_one_letter_code
_entity_poly.pdbx_strand_id
1 'polypeptide(L)'
;MKDLITIPTKIVPYAEVNEALDELIECKKAYDEVNEYKLEKQMKEESKKDILSHIGTKDFSIKYPHTIVLFDDAMSIFKNKNNPLNKKLFKNRQPRITYFLYKETLWNEYAQLGKREALLVQYSNDGTIVRVI
;
A
#
# COMPACT_ATOMS: atom_id res chain seq x y z
N MET A 1 -9.16 23.78 10.82
CA MET A 1 -8.89 22.33 10.70
C MET A 1 -8.22 22.12 9.36
N LYS A 2 -7.03 21.49 9.32
CA LYS A 2 -6.49 21.02 8.03
C LYS A 2 -7.43 19.95 7.50
N ASP A 3 -7.81 20.02 6.23
CA ASP A 3 -8.62 19.00 5.59
C ASP A 3 -7.93 17.65 5.74
N LEU A 4 -8.60 16.71 6.38
CA LEU A 4 -8.08 15.35 6.55
C LEU A 4 -8.07 14.69 5.17
N ILE A 5 -6.90 14.18 4.77
CA ILE A 5 -6.78 13.40 3.55
C ILE A 5 -7.58 12.11 3.75
N THR A 6 -8.66 11.94 2.99
CA THR A 6 -9.43 10.71 3.00
C THR A 6 -8.70 9.68 2.14
N ILE A 7 -8.17 8.64 2.77
CA ILE A 7 -7.51 7.52 2.08
C ILE A 7 -8.56 6.42 1.86
N PRO A 8 -8.79 5.98 0.61
CA PRO A 8 -9.62 4.81 0.32
C PRO A 8 -9.17 3.61 1.15
N THR A 9 -10.10 3.00 1.89
CA THR A 9 -9.78 1.94 2.87
C THR A 9 -10.73 0.76 2.68
N LYS A 10 -10.19 -0.46 2.62
CA LYS A 10 -10.93 -1.73 2.61
C LYS A 10 -10.51 -2.53 3.84
N ILE A 11 -11.47 -2.88 4.71
CA ILE A 11 -11.24 -3.75 5.87
C ILE A 11 -11.64 -5.17 5.44
N VAL A 12 -10.73 -6.12 5.66
CA VAL A 12 -10.90 -7.51 5.19
C VAL A 12 -10.68 -8.47 6.36
N PRO A 13 -11.58 -9.45 6.58
CA PRO A 13 -11.36 -10.53 7.55
C PRO A 13 -10.10 -11.35 7.22
N TYR A 14 -9.38 -11.83 8.23
CA TYR A 14 -8.18 -12.65 8.02
C TYR A 14 -8.38 -13.86 7.09
N ALA A 15 -9.58 -14.45 7.08
CA ALA A 15 -9.94 -15.57 6.21
C ALA A 15 -9.92 -15.21 4.72
N GLU A 16 -10.21 -13.95 4.38
CA GLU A 16 -10.37 -13.46 3.00
C GLU A 16 -9.14 -12.69 2.49
N VAL A 17 -8.15 -12.44 3.37
CA VAL A 17 -6.95 -11.64 3.02
C VAL A 17 -6.24 -12.17 1.78
N ASN A 18 -6.15 -13.49 1.61
CA ASN A 18 -5.45 -14.06 0.47
C ASN A 18 -6.12 -13.69 -0.87
N GLU A 19 -7.44 -13.82 -0.92
CA GLU A 19 -8.26 -13.50 -2.09
C GLU A 19 -8.23 -12.00 -2.35
N ALA A 20 -8.45 -11.18 -1.32
CA ALA A 20 -8.41 -9.72 -1.46
C ALA A 20 -7.06 -9.19 -1.95
N LEU A 21 -5.94 -9.82 -1.54
CA LEU A 21 -4.61 -9.47 -2.05
C LEU A 21 -4.41 -9.93 -3.50
N ASP A 22 -4.97 -11.08 -3.89
CA ASP A 22 -4.87 -11.56 -5.27
C ASP A 22 -5.65 -10.65 -6.22
N GLU A 23 -6.89 -10.32 -5.88
CA GLU A 23 -7.71 -9.32 -6.60
C GLU A 23 -6.98 -7.98 -6.74
N LEU A 24 -6.38 -7.48 -5.64
CA LEU A 24 -5.63 -6.22 -5.67
C LEU A 24 -4.40 -6.30 -6.59
N ILE A 25 -3.66 -7.41 -6.55
CA ILE A 25 -2.47 -7.60 -7.40
C ILE A 25 -2.88 -7.67 -8.87
N GLU A 26 -3.95 -8.37 -9.19
CA GLU A 26 -4.49 -8.48 -10.56
C GLU A 26 -4.98 -7.13 -11.07
N CYS A 27 -5.79 -6.42 -10.27
CA CYS A 27 -6.27 -5.08 -10.61
C CYS A 27 -5.12 -4.09 -10.79
N LYS A 28 -4.03 -4.19 -10.01
CA LYS A 28 -2.86 -3.33 -10.17
C LYS A 28 -2.15 -3.58 -11.49
N LYS A 29 -1.95 -4.83 -11.87
CA LYS A 29 -1.36 -5.18 -13.16
C LYS A 29 -2.23 -4.65 -14.31
N ALA A 30 -3.54 -4.86 -14.25
CA ALA A 30 -4.46 -4.35 -15.23
C ALA A 30 -4.41 -2.81 -15.30
N TYR A 31 -4.41 -2.14 -14.14
CA TYR A 31 -4.28 -0.68 -14.06
C TYR A 31 -2.99 -0.19 -14.73
N ASP A 32 -1.88 -0.88 -14.50
CA ASP A 32 -0.58 -0.54 -15.06
C ASP A 32 -0.55 -0.70 -16.58
N GLU A 33 -1.08 -1.81 -17.10
CA GLU A 33 -1.22 -2.06 -18.54
C GLU A 33 -2.10 -1.01 -19.22
N VAL A 34 -3.22 -0.64 -18.60
CA VAL A 34 -4.10 0.42 -19.10
C VAL A 34 -3.35 1.75 -19.17
N ASN A 35 -2.52 2.05 -18.18
CA ASN A 35 -1.76 3.28 -18.12
C ASN A 35 -0.57 3.33 -19.08
N GLU A 36 0.10 2.20 -19.28
CA GLU A 36 1.23 2.05 -20.20
C GLU A 36 0.77 2.13 -21.65
N TYR A 37 -0.27 1.38 -22.00
CA TYR A 37 -0.77 1.26 -23.37
C TYR A 37 -1.92 2.22 -23.71
N LYS A 38 -2.33 3.09 -22.77
CA LYS A 38 -3.42 4.07 -22.94
C LYS A 38 -4.74 3.44 -23.42
N LEU A 39 -5.08 2.30 -22.82
CA LEU A 39 -6.23 1.49 -23.24
C LEU A 39 -7.58 1.94 -22.67
N GLU A 40 -7.60 2.95 -21.80
CA GLU A 40 -8.79 3.39 -21.05
C GLU A 40 -10.04 3.58 -21.93
N LYS A 41 -9.88 4.14 -23.15
CA LYS A 41 -11.00 4.40 -24.08
C LYS A 41 -11.54 3.16 -24.80
N GLN A 42 -10.79 2.06 -24.77
CA GLN A 42 -11.10 0.81 -25.47
C GLN A 42 -11.71 -0.23 -24.52
N MET A 43 -11.77 0.07 -23.22
CA MET A 43 -12.30 -0.81 -22.20
C MET A 43 -13.82 -0.71 -22.09
N LYS A 44 -14.45 -1.79 -21.64
CA LYS A 44 -15.83 -1.76 -21.16
C LYS A 44 -15.89 -0.98 -19.84
N GLU A 45 -16.92 -0.17 -19.66
CA GLU A 45 -17.11 0.63 -18.44
C GLU A 45 -17.20 -0.22 -17.17
N GLU A 46 -17.78 -1.42 -17.25
CA GLU A 46 -17.84 -2.38 -16.13
C GLU A 46 -16.44 -2.79 -15.66
N SER A 47 -15.57 -3.19 -16.59
CA SER A 47 -14.18 -3.59 -16.30
C SER A 47 -13.36 -2.41 -15.76
N LYS A 48 -13.59 -1.21 -16.31
CA LYS A 48 -12.96 0.01 -15.82
C LYS A 48 -13.36 0.29 -14.38
N LYS A 49 -14.65 0.25 -14.08
CA LYS A 49 -15.19 0.48 -12.73
C LYS A 49 -14.67 -0.55 -11.74
N ASP A 50 -14.59 -1.82 -12.15
CA ASP A 50 -14.08 -2.90 -11.32
C ASP A 50 -12.63 -2.65 -10.87
N ILE A 51 -11.72 -2.39 -11.82
CA ILE A 51 -10.32 -2.07 -11.55
C ILE A 51 -10.21 -0.85 -10.64
N LEU A 52 -10.87 0.27 -11.01
CA LEU A 52 -10.78 1.53 -10.27
C LEU A 52 -11.32 1.39 -8.83
N SER A 53 -12.36 0.58 -8.63
CA SER A 53 -12.92 0.32 -7.29
C SER A 53 -11.98 -0.46 -6.38
N HIS A 54 -11.27 -1.45 -6.93
CA HIS A 54 -10.28 -2.25 -6.19
C HIS A 54 -9.00 -1.47 -5.88
N ILE A 55 -8.59 -0.56 -6.77
CA ILE A 55 -7.42 0.31 -6.55
C ILE A 55 -7.76 1.50 -5.64
N GLY A 56 -9.03 1.92 -5.61
CA GLY A 56 -9.50 3.07 -4.84
C GLY A 56 -9.25 4.42 -5.55
N THR A 57 -9.26 4.44 -6.88
CA THR A 57 -9.04 5.67 -7.66
C THR A 57 -10.26 6.03 -8.49
N LYS A 58 -10.35 7.30 -8.92
CA LYS A 58 -11.47 7.78 -9.76
C LYS A 58 -11.24 7.56 -11.25
N ASP A 59 -9.97 7.51 -11.64
CA ASP A 59 -9.50 7.39 -13.02
C ASP A 59 -8.07 6.80 -13.02
N PHE A 60 -7.48 6.70 -14.21
CA PHE A 60 -6.12 6.21 -14.41
C PHE A 60 -5.04 7.32 -14.33
N SER A 61 -5.35 8.51 -13.82
CA SER A 61 -4.40 9.64 -13.82
C SER A 61 -3.18 9.43 -12.92
N ILE A 62 -3.29 8.57 -11.91
CA ILE A 62 -2.21 8.27 -10.98
C ILE A 62 -1.23 7.31 -11.64
N LYS A 63 0.02 7.76 -11.84
CA LYS A 63 1.07 6.97 -12.49
C LYS A 63 1.38 5.65 -11.76
N TYR A 64 1.42 5.69 -10.44
CA TYR A 64 1.70 4.53 -9.58
C TYR A 64 0.80 4.55 -8.35
N PRO A 65 -0.34 3.84 -8.35
CA PRO A 65 -1.23 3.79 -7.19
C PRO A 65 -0.56 2.96 -6.09
N HIS A 66 -0.07 3.63 -5.05
CA HIS A 66 0.54 2.97 -3.89
C HIS A 66 -0.55 2.43 -2.95
N THR A 67 -0.32 1.24 -2.38
CA THR A 67 -1.24 0.64 -1.40
C THR A 67 -0.49 0.29 -0.13
N ILE A 68 -1.12 0.59 1.01
CA ILE A 68 -0.65 0.22 2.35
C ILE A 68 -1.53 -0.94 2.83
N VAL A 69 -0.92 -2.08 3.14
CA VAL A 69 -1.58 -3.21 3.78
C VAL A 69 -1.12 -3.27 5.24
N LEU A 70 -2.09 -3.16 6.15
CA LEU A 70 -1.90 -3.22 7.58
C LEU A 70 -2.34 -4.57 8.12
N PHE A 71 -1.54 -5.15 9.01
CA PHE A 71 -1.88 -6.38 9.72
C PHE A 71 -1.79 -6.14 11.21
N ASP A 72 -2.78 -6.64 11.97
CA ASP A 72 -2.74 -6.59 13.43
C ASP A 72 -1.59 -7.43 13.98
N ASP A 73 -1.35 -8.62 13.40
CA ASP A 73 -0.19 -9.46 13.69
C ASP A 73 0.65 -9.70 12.42
N ALA A 74 1.38 -8.67 12.00
CA ALA A 74 2.33 -8.80 10.89
C ALA A 74 3.46 -9.80 11.20
N MET A 75 3.83 -9.93 12.48
CA MET A 75 4.99 -10.72 12.90
C MET A 75 4.78 -12.22 12.65
N SER A 76 3.59 -12.77 12.92
CA SER A 76 3.31 -14.18 12.63
C SER A 76 3.39 -14.49 11.13
N ILE A 77 2.96 -13.56 10.27
CA ILE A 77 3.05 -13.69 8.81
C ILE A 77 4.51 -13.77 8.38
N PHE A 78 5.37 -12.90 8.90
CA PHE A 78 6.79 -12.86 8.52
C PHE A 78 7.65 -13.97 9.14
N LYS A 79 7.27 -14.49 10.33
CA LYS A 79 7.97 -15.61 10.98
C LYS A 79 7.90 -16.90 10.16
N ASN A 80 6.77 -17.16 9.50
CA ASN A 80 6.60 -18.35 8.68
C ASN A 80 6.91 -18.04 7.20
N LYS A 81 8.11 -18.42 6.73
CA LYS A 81 8.53 -18.26 5.32
C LYS A 81 7.67 -19.03 4.32
N ASN A 82 6.99 -20.09 4.77
CA ASN A 82 6.08 -20.88 3.93
C ASN A 82 4.67 -20.29 3.88
N ASN A 83 4.35 -19.27 4.69
CA ASN A 83 3.07 -18.62 4.65
C ASN A 83 2.84 -18.00 3.25
N PRO A 84 1.72 -18.32 2.55
CA PRO A 84 1.40 -17.75 1.25
C PRO A 84 1.43 -16.21 1.25
N LEU A 85 0.97 -15.58 2.33
CA LEU A 85 0.97 -14.14 2.51
C LEU A 85 2.41 -13.60 2.55
N ASN A 86 3.33 -14.26 3.25
CA ASN A 86 4.73 -13.84 3.28
C ASN A 86 5.33 -13.75 1.87
N LYS A 87 5.10 -14.78 1.05
CA LYS A 87 5.58 -14.82 -0.34
C LYS A 87 4.96 -13.72 -1.20
N LYS A 88 3.64 -13.51 -1.11
CA LYS A 88 2.93 -12.44 -1.84
C LYS A 88 3.44 -11.07 -1.43
N LEU A 89 3.55 -10.82 -0.13
CA LEU A 89 3.99 -9.57 0.43
C LEU A 89 5.45 -9.25 0.08
N PHE A 90 6.35 -10.25 0.13
CA PHE A 90 7.75 -10.06 -0.22
C PHE A 90 7.95 -9.75 -1.71
N LYS A 91 7.26 -10.47 -2.60
CA LYS A 91 7.36 -10.27 -4.06
C LYS A 91 6.89 -8.90 -4.52
N ASN A 92 5.95 -8.28 -3.80
CA ASN A 92 5.37 -7.01 -4.22
C ASN A 92 6.04 -5.77 -3.56
N ARG A 93 7.13 -5.94 -2.79
CA ARG A 93 7.87 -4.87 -2.10
C ARG A 93 8.54 -3.83 -3.02
N GLN A 94 8.94 -4.22 -4.24
CA GLN A 94 9.89 -3.41 -5.01
C GLN A 94 9.30 -2.45 -6.06
N PRO A 95 8.03 -2.58 -6.50
CA PRO A 95 7.47 -1.48 -7.27
C PRO A 95 6.12 -0.90 -6.78
N ARG A 96 5.23 -1.64 -6.09
CA ARG A 96 3.81 -1.19 -6.00
C ARG A 96 3.02 -1.52 -4.72
N ILE A 97 3.55 -2.25 -3.72
CA ILE A 97 2.77 -2.64 -2.52
C ILE A 97 3.59 -2.53 -1.23
N THR A 98 3.18 -1.57 -0.39
CA THR A 98 3.08 -1.67 1.09
C THR A 98 4.29 -1.44 1.98
N TYR A 99 4.10 -0.45 2.87
CA TYR A 99 4.70 -0.37 4.19
C TYR A 99 3.98 -1.33 5.15
N PHE A 100 4.71 -2.27 5.73
CA PHE A 100 4.19 -3.13 6.80
C PHE A 100 4.26 -2.35 8.10
N LEU A 101 3.15 -1.74 8.46
CA LEU A 101 3.05 -1.06 9.74
C LEU A 101 2.31 -1.98 10.69
N TYR A 102 3.06 -2.49 11.66
CA TYR A 102 2.48 -3.14 12.83
C TYR A 102 1.70 -2.09 13.62
N LYS A 103 0.49 -2.43 14.05
CA LYS A 103 -0.43 -1.49 14.72
C LYS A 103 0.23 -0.74 15.88
N GLU A 104 1.05 -1.42 16.67
CA GLU A 104 1.75 -0.81 17.81
C GLU A 104 2.86 0.16 17.36
N THR A 105 3.60 -0.18 16.30
CA THR A 105 4.62 0.71 15.72
C THR A 105 3.99 1.96 15.11
N LEU A 106 2.89 1.80 14.36
CA LEU A 106 2.17 2.91 13.72
C LEU A 106 1.55 3.85 14.76
N TRP A 107 0.96 3.29 15.81
CA TRP A 107 0.41 4.06 16.94
C TRP A 107 1.51 4.81 17.69
N ASN A 108 2.67 4.18 17.92
CA ASN A 108 3.79 4.82 18.60
C ASN A 108 4.43 5.93 17.76
N GLU A 109 4.56 5.75 16.45
CA GLU A 109 5.03 6.79 15.52
C GLU A 109 4.01 7.93 15.41
N TYR A 110 2.72 7.62 15.25
CA TYR A 110 1.65 8.62 15.20
C TYR A 110 1.52 9.41 16.51
N ALA A 111 1.61 8.75 17.66
CA ALA A 111 1.59 9.38 18.98
C ALA A 111 2.83 10.26 19.23
N GLN A 112 3.97 9.96 18.60
CA GLN A 112 5.15 10.82 18.63
C GLN A 112 5.02 12.02 17.68
N LEU A 113 4.48 11.82 16.49
CA LEU A 113 4.21 12.89 15.50
C LEU A 113 3.17 13.89 15.99
N GLY A 114 2.13 13.44 16.72
CA GLY A 114 1.13 14.31 17.32
C GLY A 114 1.65 15.18 18.48
N LYS A 115 2.86 14.91 18.99
CA LYS A 115 3.43 15.58 20.17
C LYS A 115 4.52 16.60 19.85
N ARG A 116 5.03 16.68 18.62
CA ARG A 116 6.14 17.58 18.26
C ARG A 116 6.00 18.09 16.82
N GLU A 117 6.21 19.38 16.62
CA GLU A 117 6.69 19.91 15.34
C GLU A 117 8.03 19.23 15.05
N ALA A 118 8.02 18.11 14.33
CA ALA A 118 9.18 17.23 14.21
C ALA A 118 9.88 17.45 12.86
N LEU A 119 11.17 17.76 12.95
CA LEU A 119 12.12 17.85 11.85
C LEU A 119 12.49 16.43 11.40
N LEU A 120 12.42 16.15 10.09
CA LEU A 120 12.69 14.82 9.55
C LEU A 120 14.19 14.66 9.37
N VAL A 121 14.74 13.57 9.88
CA VAL A 121 16.18 13.30 9.76
C VAL A 121 16.38 11.91 9.16
N GLN A 122 17.09 11.87 8.04
CA GLN A 122 17.48 10.65 7.36
C GLN A 122 18.93 10.30 7.71
N TYR A 123 19.16 9.03 8.06
CA TYR A 123 20.49 8.48 8.30
C TYR A 123 20.93 7.61 7.11
N SER A 124 22.21 7.66 6.76
CA SER A 124 22.83 6.63 5.93
C SER A 124 23.03 5.34 6.72
N ASN A 125 23.00 4.19 6.03
CA ASN A 125 23.09 2.86 6.67
C ASN A 125 24.43 2.60 7.39
N ASP A 126 25.46 3.39 7.10
CA ASP A 126 26.76 3.39 7.78
C ASP A 126 26.83 4.40 8.93
N GLY A 127 25.73 5.11 9.23
CA GLY A 127 25.62 6.07 10.32
C GLY A 127 26.44 7.35 10.14
N THR A 128 27.07 7.54 8.98
CA THR A 128 28.10 8.59 8.81
C THR A 128 27.53 9.91 8.31
N ILE A 129 26.37 9.91 7.66
CA ILE A 129 25.72 11.13 7.15
C ILE A 129 24.32 11.26 7.75
N VAL A 130 24.06 12.44 8.30
CA VAL A 130 22.76 12.87 8.83
C VAL A 130 22.25 13.99 7.94
N ARG A 131 21.12 13.77 7.26
CA ARG A 131 20.47 14.79 6.44
C ARG A 131 19.17 15.22 7.10
N VAL A 132 19.07 16.52 7.37
CA VAL A 132 17.91 17.16 7.98
C VAL A 132 17.00 17.69 6.88
N ILE A 133 15.70 17.40 6.98
CA ILE A 133 14.62 17.82 6.07
C ILE A 133 13.60 18.62 6.87
#